data_AF-T1FIS4-F1
#
_entry.id   AF-T1FIS4-F1
#
_cell.length_a   1.000
_cell.length_b   1.000
_cell.length_c   1.000
_cell.angle_alpha   90.00
_cell.angle_beta   90.00
_cell.angle_gamma   90.00
#
_symmetry.space_group_name_H-M   'P 1'
#
loop_
_entity.id
_entity.type
_entity.pdbx_description
1 polymer ?
#
loop_
_entity_poly.entity_id
_entity_poly.type
_entity_poly.pdbx_seq_one_letter_code
_entity_poly.pdbx_strand_id
1 'polypeptide(L)'
;MRLSSKVIWTFFISTIFCVSASTEKFELAEITKRADDELVKNNQQNHYVVDLGSASDDQPVKRQQQQADHKAGHQRNANEERFRRSKRGLNDIQLTKFNLSDSHGLIVVHWAGEDSDVIIALARDAIMLSFIFSSNLYISRDYGKTFVKQNLTLGPSWPNVPAAVHWYYISPVYTTHFVFADVIHKTIWTTSDRGLTYSRYSLTFYPHLITFHPTNWNTFVAYQYSETGFAVSLSTVVTSFMFIHL
;
A
#
# COMPACT_ATOMS: atom_id res chain seq x y z
N MET A 1 6.16 22.48 52.03
CA MET A 1 6.99 22.31 50.81
C MET A 1 6.43 23.20 49.71
N ARG A 2 7.10 24.31 49.37
CA ARG A 2 6.73 25.16 48.23
C ARG A 2 7.39 24.56 46.98
N LEU A 3 6.62 23.88 46.13
CA LEU A 3 7.12 23.51 44.80
C LEU A 3 7.36 24.79 44.00
N SER A 4 8.58 24.91 43.47
CA SER A 4 9.03 26.04 42.66
C SER A 4 8.14 26.22 41.43
N SER A 5 7.67 27.45 41.21
CA SER A 5 6.84 27.87 40.05
C SER A 5 7.42 27.43 38.69
N LYS A 6 8.74 27.25 38.60
CA LYS A 6 9.42 26.78 37.38
C LYS A 6 9.14 25.31 37.05
N VAL A 7 8.92 24.47 38.06
CA VAL A 7 8.65 23.04 37.89
C VAL A 7 7.23 22.82 37.34
N ILE A 8 6.27 23.61 37.80
CA ILE A 8 4.87 23.52 37.36
C ILE A 8 4.77 23.89 35.87
N TRP A 9 5.41 24.98 35.44
CA TRP A 9 5.40 25.41 34.04
C TRP A 9 6.04 24.40 33.07
N THR A 10 7.13 23.73 33.47
CA THR A 10 7.75 22.70 32.62
C THR A 10 6.87 21.46 32.46
N PHE A 11 6.10 21.08 33.49
CA PHE A 11 5.16 19.97 33.39
C PHE A 11 3.97 20.30 32.50
N PHE A 12 3.41 21.52 32.57
CA PHE A 12 2.30 21.93 31.70
C PHE A 12 2.69 22.03 30.22
N ILE A 13 3.89 22.54 29.89
CA ILE A 13 4.34 22.60 28.49
C ILE A 13 4.61 21.19 27.94
N SER A 14 5.22 20.31 28.74
CA SER A 14 5.48 18.92 28.35
C SER A 14 4.19 18.14 28.13
N THR A 15 3.20 18.27 29.00
CA THR A 15 1.91 17.56 28.84
C THR A 15 1.12 18.10 27.66
N ILE A 16 1.08 19.42 27.42
CA ILE A 16 0.42 19.99 26.24
C ILE A 16 1.09 19.52 24.95
N PHE A 17 2.42 19.51 24.89
CA PHE A 17 3.16 19.01 23.72
C PHE A 17 2.94 17.50 23.49
N CYS A 18 2.92 16.72 24.57
CA CYS A 18 2.70 15.27 24.51
C CYS A 18 1.25 14.92 24.12
N VAL A 19 0.25 15.67 24.61
CA VAL A 19 -1.15 15.53 24.20
C VAL A 19 -1.32 15.92 22.74
N SER A 20 -0.75 17.05 22.30
CA SER A 20 -0.80 17.50 20.89
C SER A 20 -0.18 16.49 19.93
N ALA A 21 0.97 15.91 20.29
CA ALA A 21 1.61 14.88 19.49
C ALA A 21 0.85 13.54 19.54
N SER A 22 0.13 13.24 20.62
CA SER A 22 -0.71 12.03 20.72
C SER A 22 -1.99 12.15 19.90
N THR A 23 -2.60 13.34 19.84
CA THR A 23 -3.79 13.60 19.03
C THR A 23 -3.47 13.53 17.54
N GLU A 24 -2.36 14.13 17.11
CA GLU A 24 -1.92 14.10 15.70
C GLU A 24 -1.63 12.66 15.21
N LYS A 25 -1.10 11.79 16.10
CA LYS A 25 -0.85 10.37 15.80
C LYS A 25 -2.12 9.57 15.57
N PHE A 26 -3.13 9.76 16.41
CA PHE A 26 -4.39 9.03 16.31
C PHE A 26 -5.19 9.48 15.09
N GLU A 27 -5.14 10.78 14.79
CA GLU A 27 -5.79 11.39 13.64
C GLU A 27 -5.21 10.87 12.31
N LEU A 28 -3.88 10.80 12.19
CA LEU A 28 -3.25 10.25 10.98
C LEU A 28 -3.62 8.79 10.75
N ALA A 29 -3.59 7.94 11.77
CA ALA A 29 -3.96 6.54 11.65
C ALA A 29 -5.42 6.35 11.21
N GLU A 30 -6.34 7.17 11.76
CA GLU A 30 -7.75 7.14 11.38
C GLU A 30 -7.99 7.65 9.97
N ILE A 31 -7.34 8.76 9.58
CA ILE A 31 -7.43 9.32 8.22
C ILE A 31 -6.87 8.33 7.19
N THR A 32 -5.72 7.71 7.46
CA THR A 32 -5.15 6.71 6.54
C THR A 32 -6.00 5.46 6.46
N LYS A 33 -6.64 5.04 7.56
CA LYS A 33 -7.59 3.93 7.52
C LYS A 33 -8.80 4.25 6.64
N ARG A 34 -9.35 5.45 6.76
CA ARG A 34 -10.43 5.91 5.86
C ARG A 34 -9.97 5.96 4.40
N ALA A 35 -8.75 6.45 4.16
CA ALA A 35 -8.13 6.48 2.83
C ALA A 35 -7.99 5.07 2.24
N ASP A 36 -7.47 4.13 3.01
CA ASP A 36 -7.31 2.72 2.62
C ASP A 36 -8.68 2.09 2.31
N ASP A 37 -9.68 2.31 3.16
CA ASP A 37 -11.04 1.82 2.93
C ASP A 37 -11.64 2.39 1.64
N GLU A 38 -11.40 3.67 1.33
CA GLU A 38 -11.83 4.27 0.06
C GLU A 38 -11.05 3.74 -1.14
N LEU A 39 -9.74 3.53 -1.02
CA LEU A 39 -8.90 2.97 -2.07
C LEU A 39 -9.32 1.55 -2.42
N VAL A 40 -9.62 0.73 -1.42
CA VAL A 40 -10.13 -0.65 -1.61
C VAL A 40 -11.53 -0.66 -2.22
N LYS A 41 -12.40 0.30 -1.85
CA LYS A 41 -13.76 0.38 -2.39
C LYS A 41 -13.83 0.92 -3.82
N ASN A 42 -13.06 1.97 -4.12
CA ASN A 42 -13.16 2.70 -5.38
C ASN A 42 -12.32 2.07 -6.48
N ASN A 43 -11.27 1.31 -6.14
CA ASN A 43 -10.41 0.72 -7.14
C ASN A 43 -10.87 -0.70 -7.49
N GLN A 44 -11.66 -0.82 -8.56
CA GLN A 44 -12.05 -2.11 -9.18
C GLN A 44 -10.88 -2.88 -9.82
N GLN A 45 -9.65 -2.40 -9.71
CA GLN A 45 -8.47 -3.11 -10.19
C GLN A 45 -8.05 -4.19 -9.19
N ASN A 46 -7.49 -5.29 -9.69
CA ASN A 46 -7.18 -6.52 -8.94
C ASN A 46 -6.04 -6.33 -7.92
N HIS A 47 -6.27 -5.55 -6.86
CA HIS A 47 -5.36 -5.45 -5.72
C HIS A 47 -5.55 -6.68 -4.81
N TYR A 48 -4.47 -7.40 -4.58
CA TYR A 48 -4.43 -8.49 -3.60
C TYR A 48 -3.74 -7.97 -2.35
N VAL A 49 -4.53 -7.70 -1.31
CA VAL A 49 -4.02 -7.35 0.02
C VAL A 49 -3.92 -8.65 0.83
N VAL A 50 -2.71 -8.97 1.26
CA VAL A 50 -2.44 -10.13 2.12
C VAL A 50 -1.97 -9.62 3.47
N ASP A 51 -2.73 -9.96 4.51
CA ASP A 51 -2.32 -9.78 5.90
C ASP A 51 -1.42 -10.96 6.28
N LEU A 52 -0.16 -10.65 6.55
CA LEU A 52 0.90 -11.60 6.89
C LEU A 52 1.06 -11.73 8.41
N GLY A 53 0.02 -11.40 9.18
CA GLY A 53 -0.05 -11.44 10.64
C GLY A 53 0.92 -12.44 11.29
N SER A 54 1.62 -11.96 12.32
CA SER A 54 2.68 -12.66 13.07
C SER A 54 2.45 -14.16 13.09
N ALA A 55 3.32 -14.92 12.42
CA ALA A 55 3.27 -16.38 12.40
C ALA A 55 3.31 -16.92 13.83
N SER A 56 2.14 -17.22 14.39
CA SER A 56 1.98 -17.90 15.67
C SER A 56 1.12 -19.15 15.48
N ASP A 57 1.79 -20.28 15.68
CA ASP A 57 1.29 -21.63 15.92
C ASP A 57 0.52 -22.39 14.83
N ASP A 58 1.25 -23.30 14.18
CA ASP A 58 0.72 -24.58 13.68
C ASP A 58 0.07 -25.37 14.84
N GLN A 59 -1.25 -25.53 14.80
CA GLN A 59 -1.96 -26.57 15.55
C GLN A 59 -3.02 -27.23 14.65
N PRO A 60 -2.97 -28.56 14.41
CA PRO A 60 -3.95 -29.24 13.58
C PRO A 60 -5.24 -29.51 14.38
N VAL A 61 -6.34 -28.91 13.95
CA VAL A 61 -7.67 -29.20 14.50
C VAL A 61 -8.15 -30.57 14.00
N LYS A 62 -7.87 -31.62 14.77
CA LYS A 62 -8.64 -32.87 14.70
C LYS A 62 -9.94 -32.67 15.49
N ARG A 63 -11.10 -32.68 14.83
CA ARG A 63 -12.37 -33.11 15.45
C ARG A 63 -13.42 -33.53 14.41
N GLN A 64 -13.80 -34.80 14.54
CA GLN A 64 -15.11 -35.40 14.28
C GLN A 64 -15.61 -35.46 12.82
N GLN A 65 -15.23 -36.54 12.13
CA GLN A 65 -16.06 -37.10 11.06
C GLN A 65 -16.09 -38.64 11.18
N GLN A 66 -16.82 -39.13 12.16
CA GLN A 66 -17.26 -40.53 12.22
C GLN A 66 -18.76 -40.51 12.46
N GLN A 67 -19.55 -40.37 11.39
CA GLN A 67 -20.97 -40.74 11.24
C GLN A 67 -21.57 -40.05 10.00
N ALA A 68 -21.26 -40.55 8.80
CA ALA A 68 -22.03 -40.23 7.58
C ALA A 68 -21.80 -41.24 6.44
N ASP A 69 -21.42 -42.48 6.74
CA ASP A 69 -20.77 -43.36 5.75
C ASP A 69 -21.71 -44.10 4.79
N HIS A 70 -23.02 -43.85 4.74
CA HIS A 70 -23.95 -44.72 3.98
C HIS A 70 -24.77 -44.03 2.87
N LYS A 71 -24.41 -42.81 2.44
CA LYS A 71 -25.01 -42.16 1.24
C LYS A 71 -24.01 -41.51 0.27
N ALA A 72 -22.71 -41.77 0.41
CA ALA A 72 -21.65 -41.06 -0.31
C ALA A 72 -21.20 -41.69 -1.65
N GLY A 73 -21.78 -42.80 -2.08
CA GLY A 73 -21.27 -43.58 -3.23
C GLY A 73 -21.48 -42.96 -4.61
N HIS A 74 -22.61 -42.28 -4.86
CA HIS A 74 -22.94 -41.78 -6.20
C HIS A 74 -22.54 -40.32 -6.45
N GLN A 75 -22.45 -39.49 -5.41
CA GLN A 75 -21.99 -38.10 -5.54
C GLN A 75 -20.46 -37.96 -5.61
N ARG A 76 -19.70 -38.96 -5.13
CA ARG A 76 -18.23 -38.98 -5.21
C ARG A 76 -17.74 -39.02 -6.65
N ASN A 77 -18.34 -39.86 -7.51
CA ASN A 77 -17.88 -40.02 -8.90
C ASN A 77 -18.10 -38.76 -9.76
N ALA A 78 -19.23 -38.05 -9.59
CA ALA A 78 -19.50 -36.81 -10.33
C ALA A 78 -18.59 -35.64 -9.89
N ASN A 79 -18.30 -35.54 -8.59
CA ASN A 79 -17.36 -34.54 -8.07
C ASN A 79 -15.91 -34.87 -8.43
N GLU A 80 -15.55 -36.16 -8.50
CA GLU A 80 -14.22 -36.61 -8.87
C GLU A 80 -13.95 -36.43 -10.38
N GLU A 81 -14.96 -36.62 -11.24
CA GLU A 81 -14.85 -36.24 -12.66
C GLU A 81 -14.75 -34.74 -12.88
N ARG A 82 -15.49 -33.93 -12.11
CA ARG A 82 -15.39 -32.46 -12.14
C ARG A 82 -14.04 -31.97 -11.64
N PHE A 83 -13.50 -32.59 -10.59
CA PHE A 83 -12.16 -32.32 -10.05
C PHE A 83 -11.06 -32.73 -11.04
N ARG A 84 -11.20 -33.90 -11.69
CA ARG A 84 -10.29 -34.36 -12.77
C ARG A 84 -10.36 -33.48 -14.01
N ARG A 85 -11.53 -32.94 -14.37
CA ARG A 85 -11.65 -31.94 -15.46
C ARG A 85 -10.97 -30.63 -15.10
N SER A 86 -11.07 -30.17 -13.85
CA SER A 86 -10.33 -28.96 -13.42
C SER A 86 -8.81 -29.20 -13.43
N LYS A 87 -8.34 -30.38 -13.00
CA LYS A 87 -6.91 -30.75 -13.03
C LYS A 87 -6.32 -30.80 -14.44
N ARG A 88 -7.10 -31.17 -15.46
CA ARG A 88 -6.60 -31.22 -16.85
C ARG A 88 -6.21 -29.85 -17.41
N GLY A 89 -6.76 -28.76 -16.88
CA GLY A 89 -6.36 -27.38 -17.24
C GLY A 89 -5.27 -26.77 -16.36
N LEU A 90 -4.86 -27.45 -15.28
CA LEU A 90 -3.85 -26.97 -14.31
C LEU A 90 -2.44 -27.50 -14.60
N ASN A 91 -2.29 -28.45 -15.51
CA ASN A 91 -1.01 -29.10 -15.81
C ASN A 91 0.00 -28.18 -16.52
N ASP A 92 -0.43 -27.00 -16.96
CA ASP A 92 0.42 -25.98 -17.61
C ASP A 92 0.58 -24.70 -16.76
N ILE A 93 0.08 -24.70 -15.52
CA ILE A 93 0.33 -23.57 -14.60
C ILE A 93 1.75 -23.71 -14.06
N GLN A 94 2.68 -22.94 -14.63
CA GLN A 94 4.02 -22.79 -14.07
C GLN A 94 3.94 -21.95 -12.79
N LEU A 95 3.88 -22.64 -11.65
CA LEU A 95 3.96 -22.01 -10.34
C LEU A 95 5.37 -21.45 -10.14
N THR A 96 5.48 -20.13 -10.01
CA THR A 96 6.74 -19.48 -9.64
C THR A 96 6.67 -19.00 -8.20
N LYS A 97 7.76 -19.21 -7.44
CA LYS A 97 7.89 -18.77 -6.06
C LYS A 97 9.14 -17.92 -5.92
N PHE A 98 8.98 -16.73 -5.36
CA PHE A 98 10.08 -15.83 -5.03
C PHE A 98 10.00 -15.45 -3.53
N ASN A 99 11.14 -15.38 -2.86
CA ASN A 99 11.21 -14.94 -1.46
C ASN A 99 11.65 -13.47 -1.41
N LEU A 100 10.79 -12.58 -0.92
CA LEU A 100 11.09 -11.14 -0.79
C LEU A 100 12.02 -10.81 0.39
N SER A 101 12.20 -11.76 1.32
CA SER A 101 12.93 -11.54 2.58
C SER A 101 12.47 -10.28 3.32
N ASP A 102 11.15 -10.14 3.44
CA ASP A 102 10.47 -8.99 4.05
C ASP A 102 9.67 -9.43 5.29
N SER A 103 9.58 -8.57 6.30
CA SER A 103 8.94 -8.85 7.59
C SER A 103 7.76 -7.94 7.93
N HIS A 104 7.30 -7.10 7.00
CA HIS A 104 6.16 -6.23 7.23
C HIS A 104 4.86 -7.03 7.36
N GLY A 105 3.91 -6.48 8.13
CA GLY A 105 2.65 -7.16 8.44
C GLY A 105 1.66 -7.24 7.27
N LEU A 106 1.74 -6.35 6.28
CA LEU A 106 0.88 -6.37 5.10
C LEU A 106 1.69 -6.37 3.82
N ILE A 107 1.13 -6.97 2.77
CA ILE A 107 1.61 -6.79 1.40
C ILE A 107 0.45 -6.51 0.45
N VAL A 108 0.61 -5.50 -0.41
CA VAL A 108 -0.35 -5.11 -1.44
C VAL A 108 0.26 -5.39 -2.81
N VAL A 109 -0.32 -6.34 -3.53
CA VAL A 109 0.16 -6.78 -4.85
C VAL A 109 -0.81 -6.37 -5.96
N HIS A 110 -0.28 -5.86 -7.06
CA HIS A 110 -1.05 -5.44 -8.23
C HIS A 110 -0.31 -5.78 -9.52
N TRP A 111 -1.04 -6.35 -10.49
CA TRP A 111 -0.57 -6.56 -11.85
C TRP A 111 -0.87 -5.33 -12.71
N ALA A 112 0.14 -4.71 -13.31
CA ALA A 112 0.04 -3.34 -13.83
C ALA A 112 -0.99 -3.13 -14.96
N GLY A 113 -1.47 -4.21 -15.56
CA GLY A 113 -2.55 -4.20 -16.55
C GLY A 113 -2.26 -5.09 -17.74
N GLU A 114 -3.19 -5.11 -18.69
CA GLU A 114 -3.07 -5.87 -19.93
C GLU A 114 -1.77 -5.55 -20.67
N ASP A 115 -1.20 -6.58 -21.31
CA ASP A 115 0.08 -6.54 -22.03
C ASP A 115 1.29 -6.06 -21.20
N SER A 116 1.16 -6.03 -19.87
CA SER A 116 2.26 -5.76 -18.95
C SER A 116 2.75 -7.04 -18.30
N ASP A 117 4.07 -7.22 -18.18
CA ASP A 117 4.67 -8.26 -17.34
C ASP A 117 4.91 -7.79 -15.90
N VAL A 118 4.51 -6.55 -15.60
CA VAL A 118 4.91 -5.84 -14.39
C VAL A 118 3.99 -6.20 -13.24
N ILE A 119 4.57 -6.64 -12.13
CA ILE A 119 3.88 -6.86 -10.87
C ILE A 119 4.52 -5.97 -9.81
N ILE A 120 3.69 -5.15 -9.16
CA ILE A 120 4.11 -4.26 -8.07
C ILE A 120 3.69 -4.92 -6.75
N ALA A 121 4.62 -4.98 -5.80
CA ALA A 121 4.37 -5.50 -4.46
C ALA A 121 4.87 -4.48 -3.43
N LEU A 122 3.95 -3.92 -2.65
CA LEU A 122 4.23 -3.00 -1.56
C LEU A 122 4.07 -3.73 -0.22
N ALA A 123 5.16 -4.02 0.45
CA ALA A 123 5.16 -4.53 1.81
C ALA A 123 5.18 -3.34 2.78
N ARG A 124 4.30 -3.32 3.78
CA ARG A 124 4.16 -2.19 4.70
C ARG A 124 3.59 -2.61 6.05
N ASP A 125 3.86 -1.81 7.09
CA ASP A 125 3.24 -2.06 8.39
C ASP A 125 1.72 -1.90 8.33
N ALA A 126 1.00 -2.72 9.09
CA ALA A 126 -0.47 -2.71 9.12
C ALA A 126 -1.06 -1.43 9.72
N ILE A 127 -0.30 -0.74 10.57
CA ILE A 127 -0.73 0.46 11.28
C ILE A 127 0.20 1.61 10.89
N MET A 128 -0.38 2.66 10.30
CA MET A 128 0.32 3.90 9.96
C MET A 128 0.54 4.77 11.20
N LEU A 129 1.51 4.41 12.04
CA LEU A 129 1.95 5.29 13.11
C LEU A 129 3.16 6.10 12.61
N SER A 130 3.03 7.43 12.53
CA SER A 130 3.94 8.34 11.79
C SER A 130 5.43 8.24 12.15
N PHE A 131 5.78 7.65 13.29
CA PHE A 131 7.15 7.53 13.79
C PHE A 131 7.73 6.11 13.68
N ILE A 132 6.91 5.10 13.35
CA ILE A 132 7.37 3.71 13.16
C ILE A 132 7.01 3.13 11.80
N PHE A 133 6.16 3.81 11.03
CA PHE A 133 5.70 3.26 9.77
C PHE A 133 6.85 3.09 8.79
N SER A 134 6.97 1.87 8.28
CA SER A 134 7.95 1.49 7.29
C SER A 134 7.31 0.71 6.14
N SER A 135 7.98 0.76 4.99
CA SER A 135 7.54 0.08 3.79
C SER A 135 8.73 -0.36 2.95
N ASN A 136 8.54 -1.43 2.18
CA ASN A 136 9.44 -1.84 1.11
C ASN A 136 8.64 -2.02 -0.19
N LEU A 137 9.14 -1.41 -1.27
CA LEU A 137 8.56 -1.54 -2.60
C LEU A 137 9.37 -2.52 -3.44
N TYR A 138 8.68 -3.46 -4.07
CA TYR A 138 9.25 -4.45 -4.97
C TYR A 138 8.53 -4.40 -6.32
N ILE A 139 9.29 -4.53 -7.40
CA ILE A 139 8.75 -4.57 -8.77
C ILE A 139 9.35 -5.76 -9.50
N SER A 140 8.48 -6.63 -10.01
CA SER A 140 8.81 -7.65 -11.01
C SER A 140 8.53 -7.12 -12.41
N ARG A 141 9.35 -7.53 -13.38
CA ARG A 141 9.20 -7.22 -14.82
C ARG A 141 9.33 -8.49 -15.66
N ASP A 142 8.90 -9.60 -15.08
CA ASP A 142 9.06 -10.94 -15.63
C ASP A 142 7.93 -11.88 -15.17
N TYR A 143 6.72 -11.32 -14.97
CA TYR A 143 5.53 -12.04 -14.48
C TYR A 143 5.72 -12.70 -13.11
N GLY A 144 6.47 -12.06 -12.21
CA GLY A 144 6.67 -12.52 -10.84
C GLY A 144 7.76 -13.57 -10.66
N LYS A 145 8.61 -13.80 -11.66
CA LYS A 145 9.74 -14.73 -11.52
C LYS A 145 10.82 -14.17 -10.60
N THR A 146 11.10 -12.87 -10.72
CA THR A 146 12.02 -12.16 -9.84
C THR A 146 11.44 -10.82 -9.43
N PHE A 147 11.80 -10.37 -8.23
CA PHE A 147 11.40 -9.07 -7.71
C PHE A 147 12.64 -8.25 -7.36
N VAL A 148 12.66 -6.99 -7.80
CA VAL A 148 13.71 -6.04 -7.47
C VAL A 148 13.17 -5.05 -6.43
N LYS A 149 13.86 -4.94 -5.30
CA LYS A 149 13.57 -3.93 -4.27
C LYS A 149 13.94 -2.54 -4.80
N GLN A 150 13.01 -1.60 -4.66
CA GLN A 150 13.17 -0.21 -5.10
C GLN A 150 13.72 0.63 -3.94
N ASN A 151 14.79 1.38 -4.19
CA ASN A 151 15.46 2.21 -3.20
C ASN A 151 15.07 3.68 -3.35
N LEU A 152 13.84 4.01 -2.96
CA LEU A 152 13.36 5.39 -2.94
C LEU A 152 13.85 6.10 -1.67
N THR A 153 14.41 7.29 -1.83
CA THR A 153 14.90 8.12 -0.71
C THR A 153 14.33 9.53 -0.79
N LEU A 154 14.36 10.25 0.33
CA LEU A 154 13.89 11.65 0.42
C LEU A 154 14.82 12.66 -0.28
N GLY A 155 15.76 12.18 -1.09
CA GLY A 155 16.64 13.00 -1.92
C GLY A 155 17.97 13.34 -1.26
N PRO A 156 18.79 14.21 -1.90
CA PRO A 156 20.19 14.42 -1.53
C PRO A 156 20.42 14.99 -0.12
N SER A 157 19.45 15.75 0.41
CA SER A 157 19.52 16.31 1.76
C SER A 157 19.27 15.25 2.85
N TRP A 158 18.63 14.14 2.50
CA TRP A 158 18.24 13.06 3.40
C TRP A 158 18.47 11.69 2.74
N PRO A 159 19.71 11.39 2.31
CA PRO A 159 19.99 10.25 1.42
C PRO A 159 19.79 8.90 2.12
N ASN A 160 19.84 8.90 3.46
CA ASN A 160 19.71 7.70 4.28
C ASN A 160 18.29 7.53 4.86
N VAL A 161 17.36 8.43 4.52
CA VAL A 161 15.96 8.30 4.96
C VAL A 161 15.18 7.58 3.86
N PRO A 162 14.80 6.30 4.06
CA PRO A 162 14.03 5.56 3.09
C PRO A 162 12.62 6.14 2.96
N ALA A 163 12.01 5.97 1.79
CA ALA A 163 10.61 6.31 1.59
C ALA A 163 9.70 5.43 2.47
N ALA A 164 8.63 6.05 2.96
CA ALA A 164 7.54 5.45 3.69
C ALA A 164 6.29 5.43 2.78
N VAL A 165 6.33 4.60 1.74
CA VAL A 165 5.26 4.50 0.74
C VAL A 165 4.01 3.90 1.38
N HIS A 166 2.97 4.72 1.48
CA HIS A 166 1.65 4.33 1.99
C HIS A 166 0.87 3.55 0.93
N TRP A 167 0.86 4.07 -0.31
CA TRP A 167 0.11 3.51 -1.43
C TRP A 167 0.76 3.83 -2.77
N TYR A 168 0.30 3.17 -3.82
CA TYR A 168 0.69 3.43 -5.20
C TYR A 168 -0.50 3.40 -6.16
N TYR A 169 -0.35 4.10 -7.28
CA TYR A 169 -1.38 4.29 -8.27
C TYR A 169 -0.79 4.01 -9.65
N ILE A 170 -1.57 3.35 -10.51
CA ILE A 170 -1.19 3.04 -11.88
C ILE A 170 -2.03 3.90 -12.81
N SER A 171 -1.40 4.49 -13.82
CA SER A 171 -2.11 5.30 -14.80
C SER A 171 -3.12 4.45 -15.56
N PRO A 172 -4.38 4.91 -15.72
CA PRO A 172 -5.36 4.21 -16.55
C PRO A 172 -5.00 4.28 -18.05
N VAL A 173 -4.07 5.15 -18.44
CA VAL A 173 -3.66 5.35 -19.83
C VAL A 173 -2.46 4.49 -20.20
N TYR A 174 -1.48 4.35 -19.29
CA TYR A 174 -0.26 3.57 -19.53
C TYR A 174 0.11 2.72 -18.32
N THR A 175 0.17 1.40 -18.54
CA THR A 175 0.60 0.38 -17.55
C THR A 175 2.08 0.48 -17.17
N THR A 176 2.81 1.47 -17.72
CA THR A 176 4.21 1.80 -17.40
C THR A 176 4.35 2.98 -16.45
N HIS A 177 3.26 3.72 -16.20
CA HIS A 177 3.28 4.96 -15.43
C HIS A 177 2.70 4.76 -14.04
N PHE A 178 3.49 5.01 -13.01
CA PHE A 178 3.10 4.82 -11.62
C PHE A 178 3.34 6.08 -10.79
N VAL A 179 2.52 6.25 -9.75
CA VAL A 179 2.73 7.27 -8.71
C VAL A 179 2.75 6.59 -7.35
N PHE A 180 3.79 6.82 -6.57
CA PHE A 180 3.97 6.32 -5.22
C PHE A 180 3.81 7.46 -4.23
N ALA A 181 2.94 7.29 -3.22
CA ALA A 181 2.62 8.32 -2.25
C ALA A 181 3.19 7.98 -0.87
N ASP A 182 3.99 8.88 -0.32
CA ASP A 182 4.46 8.87 1.06
C ASP A 182 3.77 10.01 1.80
N VAL A 183 2.77 9.62 2.58
CA VAL A 183 1.94 10.52 3.35
C VAL A 183 2.78 11.19 4.45
N ILE A 184 3.62 10.43 5.14
CA ILE A 184 4.38 10.90 6.31
C ILE A 184 5.37 11.99 5.93
N HIS A 185 6.10 11.79 4.84
CA HIS A 185 7.11 12.73 4.36
C HIS A 185 6.59 13.72 3.32
N LYS A 186 5.26 13.77 3.09
CA LYS A 186 4.61 14.65 2.10
C LYS A 186 5.32 14.61 0.75
N THR A 187 5.61 13.42 0.27
CA THR A 187 6.43 13.24 -0.93
C THR A 187 5.76 12.24 -1.85
N ILE A 188 5.90 12.47 -3.16
CA ILE A 188 5.51 11.50 -4.17
C ILE A 188 6.70 11.18 -5.08
N TRP A 189 6.68 9.99 -5.65
CA TRP A 189 7.56 9.59 -6.75
C TRP A 189 6.72 9.19 -7.93
N THR A 190 7.13 9.60 -9.12
CA THR A 190 6.50 9.22 -10.38
C THR A 190 7.52 8.48 -11.24
N THR A 191 7.04 7.54 -12.05
CA THR A 191 7.82 6.83 -13.06
C THR A 191 6.99 6.72 -14.32
N SER A 192 7.65 6.76 -15.48
CA SER A 192 7.05 6.55 -16.81
C SER A 192 7.63 5.31 -17.51
N ASP A 193 8.53 4.60 -16.84
CA ASP A 193 9.39 3.55 -17.41
C ASP A 193 9.36 2.28 -16.57
N ARG A 194 8.18 1.93 -16.03
CA ARG A 194 7.95 0.69 -15.27
C ARG A 194 8.81 0.64 -13.99
N GLY A 195 9.06 1.78 -13.37
CA GLY A 195 9.84 1.91 -12.13
C GLY A 195 11.34 1.73 -12.32
N LEU A 196 11.89 1.98 -13.50
CA LEU A 196 13.34 1.97 -13.71
C LEU A 196 13.96 3.30 -13.26
N THR A 197 13.27 4.41 -13.51
CA THR A 197 13.66 5.73 -13.05
C THR A 197 12.49 6.42 -12.35
N TYR A 198 12.84 7.36 -11.47
CA TYR A 198 11.89 8.03 -10.59
C TYR A 198 12.14 9.54 -10.58
N SER A 199 11.06 10.30 -10.74
CA SER A 199 11.03 11.74 -10.45
C SER A 199 10.36 11.96 -9.10
N ARG A 200 11.05 12.65 -8.19
CA ARG A 200 10.60 12.92 -6.81
C ARG A 200 10.04 14.33 -6.70
N TYR A 201 8.91 14.47 -6.00
CA TYR A 201 8.30 15.76 -5.71
C TYR A 201 7.95 15.86 -4.23
N SER A 202 8.52 16.86 -3.56
CA SER A 202 8.11 17.24 -2.20
C SER A 202 6.88 18.15 -2.27
N LEU A 203 5.91 17.90 -1.40
CA LEU A 203 4.63 18.58 -1.32
C LEU A 203 4.53 19.39 -0.03
N THR A 204 3.66 20.38 -0.02
CA THR A 204 3.33 21.17 1.19
C THR A 204 2.19 20.56 2.01
N PHE A 205 1.52 19.54 1.46
CA PHE A 205 0.32 18.88 2.00
C PHE A 205 0.51 17.35 2.02
N TYR A 206 -0.36 16.64 2.73
CA TYR A 206 -0.33 15.17 2.84
C TYR A 206 -1.06 14.51 1.67
N PRO A 207 -0.39 13.75 0.77
CA PRO A 207 -1.03 13.13 -0.39
C PRO A 207 -1.82 11.87 0.00
N HIS A 208 -2.95 12.02 0.69
CA HIS A 208 -3.77 10.91 1.17
C HIS A 208 -4.41 10.10 0.02
N LEU A 209 -4.80 10.77 -1.07
CA LEU A 209 -5.40 10.14 -2.23
C LEU A 209 -4.84 10.72 -3.53
N ILE A 210 -4.70 9.89 -4.57
CA ILE A 210 -4.34 10.33 -5.92
C ILE A 210 -5.38 9.82 -6.91
N THR A 211 -5.76 10.67 -7.87
CA THR A 211 -6.69 10.32 -8.95
C THR A 211 -6.12 10.76 -10.29
N PHE A 212 -5.97 9.83 -11.22
CA PHE A 212 -5.53 10.15 -12.57
C PHE A 212 -6.64 10.75 -13.43
N HIS A 213 -6.26 11.59 -14.38
CA HIS A 213 -7.13 11.92 -15.48
C HIS A 213 -7.38 10.66 -16.33
N PRO A 214 -8.63 10.35 -16.74
CA PRO A 214 -8.97 9.08 -17.37
C PRO A 214 -8.29 8.88 -18.73
N THR A 215 -7.95 9.96 -19.45
CA THR A 215 -7.38 9.90 -20.81
C THR A 215 -6.05 10.63 -20.96
N ASN A 216 -5.61 11.39 -19.96
CA ASN A 216 -4.38 12.16 -20.04
C ASN A 216 -3.37 11.54 -19.08
N TRP A 217 -2.40 10.81 -19.65
CA TRP A 217 -1.39 10.09 -18.89
C TRP A 217 -0.55 11.00 -17.99
N ASN A 218 -0.45 12.27 -18.38
CA ASN A 218 0.41 13.27 -17.78
C ASN A 218 -0.34 14.15 -16.76
N THR A 219 -1.49 13.72 -16.27
CA THR A 219 -2.30 14.52 -15.36
C THR A 219 -2.91 13.64 -14.28
N PHE A 220 -2.68 14.03 -13.04
CA PHE A 220 -3.35 13.48 -11.88
C PHE A 220 -3.57 14.57 -10.84
N VAL A 221 -4.41 14.29 -9.87
CA VAL A 221 -4.69 15.16 -8.72
C VAL A 221 -4.31 14.41 -7.46
N ALA A 222 -3.59 15.06 -6.55
CA ALA A 222 -3.34 14.59 -5.20
C ALA A 222 -4.22 15.37 -4.22
N TYR A 223 -4.82 14.66 -3.27
CA TYR A 223 -5.78 15.20 -2.31
C TYR A 223 -5.31 14.96 -0.87
N GLN A 224 -5.56 15.95 -0.01
CA GLN A 224 -5.46 15.81 1.44
C GLN A 224 -6.85 15.81 2.07
N TYR A 225 -7.21 14.73 2.76
CA TYR A 225 -8.34 14.77 3.70
C TYR A 225 -8.11 15.81 4.79
N SER A 226 -8.97 16.81 4.82
CA SER A 226 -9.17 17.80 5.89
C SER A 226 -10.59 18.33 5.75
N GLU A 227 -11.15 18.98 6.77
CA GLU A 227 -12.47 19.62 6.65
C GLU A 227 -12.55 20.66 5.51
N THR A 228 -11.42 21.13 4.98
CA THR A 228 -11.30 22.17 3.95
C THR A 228 -10.76 21.68 2.60
N GLY A 229 -10.60 20.36 2.40
CA GLY A 229 -10.34 19.69 1.12
C GLY A 229 -9.47 20.46 0.11
N PHE A 230 -8.15 20.31 0.17
CA PHE A 230 -7.25 20.88 -0.85
C PHE A 230 -6.93 19.85 -1.93
N ALA A 231 -7.20 20.22 -3.20
CA ALA A 231 -6.86 19.43 -4.38
C ALA A 231 -5.70 20.10 -5.13
N VAL A 232 -4.70 19.32 -5.53
CA VAL A 232 -3.58 19.81 -6.33
C VAL A 232 -3.37 18.95 -7.56
N SER A 233 -3.47 19.56 -8.74
CA SER A 233 -3.15 18.90 -10.01
C SER A 233 -1.64 18.92 -10.26
N LEU A 234 -1.12 17.80 -10.71
CA LEU A 234 0.27 17.64 -11.12
C LEU A 234 0.32 17.20 -12.58
N SER A 235 1.09 17.96 -13.38
CA SER A 235 1.50 17.55 -14.71
C SER A 235 2.98 17.18 -14.68
N THR A 236 3.32 15.97 -15.15
CA THR A 236 4.71 15.49 -15.26
C THR A 236 5.57 16.33 -16.22
N VAL A 237 4.97 17.22 -17.03
CA VAL A 237 5.67 18.13 -17.97
C VAL A 237 5.67 19.59 -17.47
N VAL A 238 4.73 19.96 -16.61
CA VAL A 238 4.64 21.31 -16.04
C VAL A 238 4.42 21.16 -14.53
N THR A 239 5.48 21.31 -13.75
CA THR A 239 5.42 21.39 -12.29
C THR A 239 4.72 22.68 -11.86
N SER A 240 3.41 22.77 -12.08
CA SER A 240 2.57 23.86 -11.60
C SER A 240 1.58 23.27 -10.62
N PHE A 241 1.73 23.63 -9.35
CA PHE A 241 0.78 23.28 -8.30
C PHE A 241 -0.35 24.31 -8.34
N MET A 242 -1.54 23.90 -8.77
CA MET A 242 -2.73 24.73 -8.66
C MET A 242 -3.52 24.29 -7.42
N PHE A 243 -3.67 25.20 -6.46
CA PHE A 243 -4.55 25.00 -5.32
C PHE A 243 -5.98 25.32 -5.76
N ILE A 244 -6.85 24.32 -5.69
CA ILE A 244 -8.30 24.53 -5.86
C ILE A 244 -8.89 24.47 -4.45
N HIS A 245 -9.45 25.59 -4.00
CA HIS A 245 -10.36 25.61 -2.86
C HIS A 245 -11.73 25.14 -3.38
N LEU A 246 -12.23 24.02 -2.83
CA LEU A 246 -13.60 23.55 -3.04
C LEU A 246 -14.52 24.11 -1.95
#